data_AF-A0A355BF64-F1
#
_entry.id   AF-A0A355BF64-F1
#
_cell.length_a   1.000
_cell.length_b   1.000
_cell.length_c   1.000
_cell.angle_alpha   90.00
_cell.angle_beta   90.00
_cell.angle_gamma   90.00
#
_symmetry.space_group_name_H-M   'P 1'
#
loop_
_entity.id
_entity.type
_entity.pdbx_description
1 polymer ?
#
loop_
_entity_poly.entity_id
_entity_poly.type
_entity_poly.pdbx_seq_one_letter_code
_entity_poly.pdbx_strand_id
1 'polypeptide(L)' 'NFQQATEQATQDYITALEKINITVKVRKSRGKDIDAACGQLANKS' A
#
# COMPACT_ATOMS: atom_id res chain seq x y z
N ASN A 1 -0.10 -9.75 14.17
CA ASN A 1 -0.84 -9.57 12.89
C ASN A 1 -0.60 -8.19 12.34
N PHE A 2 -0.22 -8.10 11.07
CA PHE A 2 -0.15 -6.83 10.35
C PHE A 2 -1.47 -6.58 9.63
N GLN A 3 -1.86 -5.31 9.52
CA GLN A 3 -3.08 -4.89 8.86
C GLN A 3 -2.78 -3.70 7.94
N GLN A 4 -3.58 -3.56 6.89
CA GLN A 4 -3.48 -2.42 6.00
C GLN A 4 -3.81 -1.14 6.79
N ALA A 5 -2.98 -0.11 6.62
CA ALA A 5 -3.25 1.20 7.19
C ALA A 5 -4.58 1.76 6.66
N THR A 6 -5.25 2.58 7.46
CA THR A 6 -6.43 3.31 7.02
C THR A 6 -6.06 4.27 5.88
N GLU A 7 -7.06 4.63 5.09
CA GLU A 7 -6.87 5.59 3.99
C GLU A 7 -6.39 6.94 4.51
N GLN A 8 -6.92 7.39 5.66
CA GLN A 8 -6.50 8.63 6.32
C GLN A 8 -5.01 8.59 6.72
N ALA A 9 -4.56 7.54 7.40
CA ALA A 9 -3.16 7.43 7.82
C ALA A 9 -2.20 7.39 6.62
N THR A 10 -2.62 6.75 5.53
CA THR A 10 -1.86 6.73 4.27
C THR A 10 -1.77 8.13 3.67
N GLN A 11 -2.87 8.88 3.66
CA GLN A 11 -2.93 10.24 3.13
C GLN A 11 -2.13 11.24 3.96
N ASP A 12 -2.19 11.13 5.29
CA ASP A 12 -1.41 11.98 6.20
C ASP A 12 0.09 11.79 5.98
N TYR A 13 0.51 10.54 5.78
CA TYR A 13 1.90 10.20 5.50
C TYR A 13 2.38 10.75 4.15
N ILE A 14 1.58 10.61 3.08
CA ILE A 14 1.87 11.20 1.77
C ILE A 14 2.04 12.72 1.91
N THR A 15 1.09 13.37 2.58
CA THR A 15 1.09 14.83 2.78
C THR A 15 2.32 15.29 3.57
N ALA A 16 2.75 14.53 4.58
CA ALA A 16 3.94 14.84 5.36
C ALA A 16 5.22 14.78 4.52
N LEU A 17 5.33 13.80 3.61
CA LEU A 17 6.48 13.66 2.71
C LEU A 17 6.50 14.73 1.63
N GLU A 18 5.35 15.07 1.05
CA GLU A 18 5.23 16.14 0.05
C GLU A 18 5.63 17.51 0.62
N LYS A 19 5.27 17.79 1.88
CA LYS A 19 5.64 19.05 2.59
C LYS A 19 7.14 19.28 2.70
N ILE A 20 7.94 18.21 2.68
CA ILE A 20 9.40 18.30 2.72
C ILE A 20 10.05 18.07 1.34
N ASN A 21 9.27 18.25 0.26
CA ASN A 21 9.68 18.10 -1.14
C ASN A 21 10.15 16.69 -1.52
N ILE A 22 9.64 15.65 -0.85
CA ILE A 22 9.87 14.26 -1.27
C ILE A 22 8.78 13.84 -2.27
N THR A 23 9.18 13.36 -3.44
CA THR A 23 8.24 12.84 -4.45
C THR A 23 7.68 11.49 -4.01
N VAL A 24 6.36 11.40 -3.82
CA VAL A 24 5.67 10.18 -3.38
C VAL A 24 4.95 9.50 -4.55
N LYS A 25 5.01 8.17 -4.62
CA LYS A 25 4.22 7.35 -5.55
C LYS A 25 3.52 6.21 -4.81
N VAL A 26 2.21 6.32 -4.67
CA VAL A 26 1.38 5.26 -4.08
C VAL A 26 1.14 4.17 -5.11
N ARG A 27 1.53 2.93 -4.78
CA ARG A 27 1.19 1.76 -5.59
C ARG A 27 -0.15 1.21 -5.13
N LYS A 28 -1.18 1.37 -5.96
CA LYS A 28 -2.46 0.69 -5.75
C LYS A 28 -2.26 -0.81 -6.02
N SER A 29 -2.60 -1.63 -5.04
CA SER A 29 -2.58 -3.08 -5.19
C SER A 29 -3.49 -3.50 -6.36
N ARG A 30 -3.03 -4.45 -7.17
CA ARG A 30 -3.78 -5.03 -8.29
C ARG A 30 -3.88 -6.54 -8.06
N GLY A 31 -5.01 -7.15 -8.42
CA GLY A 31 -5.23 -8.59 -8.27
C GLY A 31 -5.53 -9.05 -6.83
N LYS A 32 -6.00 -8.14 -5.95
CA LYS A 32 -6.41 -8.48 -4.57
C LYS A 32 -7.63 -9.41 -4.55
N ASP A 33 -8.48 -9.29 -5.56
CA ASP A 33 -9.69 -10.07 -5.81
C ASP A 33 -9.40 -11.50 -6.28
N ILE A 34 -8.19 -11.75 -6.81
CA ILE A 34 -7.75 -13.05 -7.34
C ILE A 34 -6.51 -13.58 -6.60
N ASP A 35 -6.24 -13.06 -5.40
CA ASP A 35 -5.09 -13.43 -4.56
C ASP A 35 -3.72 -13.34 -5.26
N ALA A 36 -3.60 -12.41 -6.21
CA ALA A 36 -2.39 -12.17 -6.99
C ALA A 36 -1.70 -10.84 -6.63
N ALA A 37 -2.14 -10.14 -5.58
CA ALA A 37 -1.45 -8.94 -5.14
C ALA A 37 -0.06 -9.24 -4.57
N CYS A 38 0.77 -8.20 -4.49
CA CYS A 38 2.07 -8.26 -3.83
C CYS A 38 1.93 -8.89 -2.43
N GLY A 39 2.65 -9.99 -2.18
CA GLY A 39 2.63 -10.71 -0.90
C GLY A 39 1.52 -11.77 -0.75
N GLN A 40 0.58 -11.89 -1.69
CA GLN A 40 -0.46 -12.94 -1.70
C GLN A 40 -0.07 -14.19 -2.49
N LEU A 41 1.01 -14.13 -3.27
CA LEU A 41 1.58 -15.28 -4.00
C LEU A 41 2.22 -16.26 -3.01
N ALA A 42 1.39 -17.02 -2.32
CA ALA A 42 1.76 -18.24 -1.63
C ALA A 42 1.65 -19.38 -2.65
N ASN A 43 2.74 -20.12 -2.90
CA ASN A 43 2.65 -21.38 -3.62
C ASN A 43 1.64 -22.25 -2.88
N LYS A 44 0.52 -22.58 -3.53
CA LYS A 44 -0.39 -23.61 -3.01
C LYS A 44 0.42 -24.91 -2.92
N SER A 45 0.62 -25.42 -1.71
CA SER A 45 1.13 -26.79 -1.47
C SER A 45 0.00 -27.79 -1.59
#